data_AF-A0A537FT71-F1
#
_entry.id   AF-A0A537FT71-F1
#
_cell.length_a   1.000
_cell.length_b   1.000
_cell.length_c   1.000
_cell.angle_alpha   90.00
_cell.angle_beta   90.00
_cell.angle_gamma   90.00
#
_symmetry.space_group_name_H-M   'P 1'
#
loop_
_entity.id
_entity.type
_entity.pdbx_description
1 polymer ?
#
loop_
_entity_poly.entity_id
_entity_poly.type
_entity_poly.pdbx_seq_one_letter_code
_entity_poly.pdbx_strand_id
1 'polypeptide(L)'
;MTLTDILKLSFGLPRPFQDPTLGITARFENPANHGFPSGHTTNAFTVATVIWTRYPSWRIPFVALAIATGVCMIILGLHYPSDVIGGSFLGIFCGTFAISLARLRTAK
;
A
#
# COMPACT_ATOMS: atom_id res chain seq x y z
N MET A 1 11.53 6.46 -9.73
CA MET A 1 10.40 5.56 -10.00
C MET A 1 10.42 4.44 -8.98
N THR A 2 9.36 4.31 -8.19
CA THR A 2 9.15 3.20 -7.26
C THR A 2 8.42 2.04 -7.96
N LEU A 3 8.46 0.84 -7.38
CA LEU A 3 7.79 -0.34 -7.96
C LEU A 3 6.28 -0.10 -8.14
N THR A 4 5.66 0.66 -7.24
CA THR A 4 4.26 1.07 -7.34
C THR A 4 4.01 2.00 -8.52
N ASP A 5 4.95 2.86 -8.90
CA ASP A 5 4.80 3.75 -10.06
C ASP A 5 4.80 2.97 -11.37
N ILE A 6 5.63 1.93 -11.48
CA ILE A 6 5.67 1.06 -12.65
C ILE A 6 4.35 0.30 -12.79
N LEU A 7 3.85 -0.30 -11.71
CA LEU A 7 2.57 -1.03 -11.73
C LEU A 7 1.39 -0.11 -12.04
N LYS A 8 1.40 1.11 -11.49
CA LYS A 8 0.39 2.13 -11.78
C LYS A 8 0.32 2.44 -13.27
N LEU A 9 1.46 2.62 -13.94
CA LEU A 9 1.52 2.84 -15.38
C LEU A 9 1.02 1.64 -16.19
N SER A 10 1.24 0.41 -15.70
CA SER A 10 0.78 -0.80 -16.37
C SER A 10 -0.73 -1.02 -16.28
N PHE A 11 -1.37 -0.68 -15.15
CA PHE A 11 -2.80 -0.94 -14.94
C PHE A 11 -3.71 0.21 -15.35
N GLY A 12 -3.26 1.47 -15.23
CA GLY A 12 -4.01 2.62 -15.75
C GLY A 12 -5.38 2.85 -15.09
N LEU A 13 -5.67 2.22 -13.94
CA LEU A 13 -7.01 2.23 -13.36
C LEU A 13 -7.38 3.59 -12.75
N PRO A 14 -8.61 4.10 -13.01
CA PRO A 14 -9.09 5.35 -12.45
C PRO A 14 -9.37 5.19 -10.94
N ARG A 15 -9.41 6.33 -10.25
CA ARG A 15 -9.71 6.43 -8.81
C ARG A 15 -11.16 6.83 -8.56
N PRO A 16 -11.71 6.57 -7.36
CA PRO A 16 -13.11 6.89 -7.06
C PRO A 16 -13.47 8.38 -7.24
N PHE A 17 -12.58 9.31 -6.91
CA PHE A 17 -12.84 10.75 -7.11
C PHE A 17 -12.86 11.19 -8.59
N GLN A 18 -12.42 10.33 -9.51
CA GLN A 18 -12.49 10.59 -10.95
C GLN A 18 -13.81 10.14 -11.57
N ASP A 19 -14.60 9.34 -10.83
CA ASP A 19 -15.93 8.94 -11.24
C ASP A 19 -16.94 10.04 -10.83
N PRO A 20 -17.49 10.81 -11.80
CA PRO A 20 -18.42 11.90 -11.50
C PRO A 20 -19.74 11.42 -10.88
N THR A 21 -20.07 10.12 -10.99
CA THR A 21 -21.29 9.55 -10.42
C THR A 21 -21.22 9.36 -8.91
N LEU A 22 -20.01 9.29 -8.34
CA LEU A 22 -19.79 9.07 -6.91
C LEU A 22 -19.85 10.37 -6.09
N GLY A 23 -19.77 11.54 -6.72
CA GLY A 23 -19.83 12.84 -6.04
C GLY A 23 -18.67 13.10 -5.05
N ILE A 24 -17.57 12.36 -5.18
CA ILE A 24 -16.40 12.43 -4.29
C ILE A 24 -15.45 13.52 -4.79
N THR A 25 -15.07 14.45 -3.92
CA THR A 25 -14.05 15.46 -4.23
C THR A 25 -12.77 15.18 -3.45
N ALA A 26 -11.69 14.84 -4.15
CA ALA A 26 -10.37 14.70 -3.53
C ALA A 26 -9.72 16.08 -3.35
N ARG A 27 -9.46 16.49 -2.11
CA ARG A 27 -8.85 17.79 -1.79
C ARG A 27 -7.31 17.79 -1.83
N PHE A 28 -6.67 16.62 -1.89
CA PHE A 28 -5.23 16.47 -1.65
C PHE A 28 -4.48 15.53 -2.61
N GLU A 29 -5.08 15.15 -3.74
CA GLU A 29 -4.46 14.19 -4.68
C GLU A 29 -4.40 14.72 -6.11
N ASN A 30 -3.31 14.35 -6.81
CA ASN A 30 -3.12 14.69 -8.22
C ASN A 30 -3.99 13.76 -9.09
N PRO A 31 -4.90 14.30 -9.92
CA PRO A 31 -5.76 13.51 -10.80
C PRO A 31 -5.01 12.64 -11.82
N ALA A 32 -3.75 12.94 -12.12
CA ALA A 32 -2.95 12.18 -13.09
C ALA A 32 -2.42 10.83 -12.56
N ASN A 33 -2.58 10.52 -11.27
CA ASN A 33 -2.03 9.31 -10.67
C ASN A 33 -3.02 8.15 -10.67
N HIS A 34 -2.64 7.01 -11.28
CA HIS A 34 -3.44 5.78 -11.26
C HIS A 34 -3.67 5.24 -9.84
N GLY A 35 -4.84 4.59 -9.65
CA GLY A 35 -5.31 4.09 -8.36
C GLY A 35 -4.66 2.80 -7.90
N PHE A 36 -4.45 1.85 -8.82
CA PHE A 36 -3.98 0.51 -8.47
C PHE A 36 -2.47 0.32 -8.69
N PRO A 37 -1.73 -0.32 -7.76
CA PRO A 37 -2.11 -0.58 -6.36
C PRO A 37 -1.91 0.66 -5.48
N SER A 38 -2.51 0.67 -4.28
CA SER A 38 -2.32 1.79 -3.36
C SER A 38 -0.89 1.83 -2.79
N GLY A 39 -0.18 2.93 -3.04
CA GLY A 39 1.19 3.14 -2.56
C GLY A 39 1.28 3.29 -1.04
N HIS A 40 0.35 4.04 -0.42
CA HIS A 40 0.29 4.20 1.03
C HIS A 40 0.05 2.86 1.73
N THR A 41 -0.88 2.06 1.23
CA THR A 41 -1.13 0.71 1.75
C THR A 41 0.08 -0.19 1.55
N THR A 42 0.71 -0.16 0.36
CA THR A 42 1.93 -0.94 0.07
C THR A 42 3.04 -0.64 1.08
N ASN A 43 3.32 0.64 1.34
CA ASN A 43 4.35 1.05 2.30
C ASN A 43 4.00 0.60 3.72
N ALA A 44 2.76 0.81 4.17
CA ALA A 44 2.34 0.44 5.51
C ALA A 44 2.45 -1.08 5.75
N PHE A 45 2.02 -1.90 4.80
CA PHE A 45 2.14 -3.37 4.91
C PHE A 45 3.58 -3.86 4.76
N THR A 46 4.44 -3.17 4.00
CA THR A 46 5.88 -3.46 3.96
C THR A 46 6.51 -3.30 5.34
N VAL A 47 6.26 -2.16 5.99
CA VAL A 47 6.77 -1.88 7.35
C VAL A 47 6.20 -2.87 8.35
N ALA A 48 4.89 -3.11 8.33
CA ALA A 48 4.25 -4.07 9.24
C ALA A 48 4.85 -5.48 9.10
N THR A 49 5.20 -5.92 7.88
CA THR A 49 5.85 -7.21 7.62
C THR A 49 7.25 -7.28 8.24
N VAL A 50 8.05 -6.22 8.10
CA VAL A 50 9.37 -6.15 8.74
C VAL A 50 9.26 -6.17 10.27
N ILE A 51 8.38 -5.34 10.82
CA ILE A 51 8.10 -5.29 12.26
C ILE A 51 7.64 -6.65 12.78
N TRP A 52 6.79 -7.34 12.02
CA TRP A 52 6.28 -8.64 12.40
C TRP A 52 7.38 -9.67 12.65
N THR A 53 8.43 -9.65 11.83
CA THR A 53 9.54 -10.60 11.96
C THR A 53 10.56 -10.23 13.02
N ARG A 54 10.78 -8.94 13.29
CA ARG A 54 11.88 -8.47 14.16
C ARG A 54 11.45 -7.98 15.53
N TYR A 55 10.21 -7.55 15.70
CA TYR A 55 9.72 -6.91 16.93
C TYR A 55 8.36 -7.50 17.36
N PRO A 56 8.35 -8.66 18.05
CA PRO A 56 7.11 -9.36 18.41
C PRO A 56 6.10 -8.51 19.19
N SER A 57 6.55 -7.68 20.12
CA SER A 57 5.70 -6.80 20.93
C SER A 57 4.98 -5.72 20.12
N TRP A 58 5.49 -5.39 18.92
CA TRP A 58 4.96 -4.34 18.04
C TRP A 58 4.14 -4.89 16.87
N ARG A 59 3.95 -6.20 16.78
CA ARG A 59 3.17 -6.87 15.72
C ARG A 59 1.77 -6.29 15.57
N ILE A 60 0.99 -6.37 16.65
CA ILE A 60 -0.44 -6.01 16.63
C ILE A 60 -0.61 -4.51 16.34
N PRO A 61 0.10 -3.58 17.02
CA PRO A 61 -0.04 -2.16 16.73
C PRO A 61 0.24 -1.79 15.27
N PHE A 62 1.30 -2.36 14.67
CA PHE A 62 1.67 -2.02 13.29
C PHE A 62 0.79 -2.67 12.23
N VAL A 63 0.28 -3.88 12.48
CA VAL A 63 -0.75 -4.47 11.61
C VAL A 63 -2.04 -3.65 11.67
N ALA A 64 -2.47 -3.26 12.87
CA ALA A 64 -3.65 -2.40 13.04
C ALA A 64 -3.47 -1.05 12.34
N LEU A 65 -2.29 -0.44 12.45
CA LEU A 65 -1.97 0.81 11.77
C LEU A 65 -1.98 0.66 10.23
N ALA A 66 -1.45 -0.46 9.71
CA ALA A 66 -1.47 -0.73 8.27
C ALA A 66 -2.90 -0.92 7.74
N ILE A 67 -3.75 -1.63 8.48
CA ILE A 67 -5.17 -1.79 8.16
C ILE A 67 -5.88 -0.43 8.22
N ALA A 68 -5.69 0.34 9.29
CA ALA A 68 -6.28 1.66 9.45
C ALA A 68 -5.89 2.60 8.29
N THR A 69 -4.63 2.53 7.84
CA THR A 69 -4.15 3.28 6.67
C THR A 69 -4.94 2.92 5.41
N GLY A 70 -5.14 1.63 5.14
CA GLY A 70 -5.95 1.17 4.00
C GLY A 70 -7.41 1.63 4.10
N VAL A 71 -8.02 1.52 5.27
CA VAL A 71 -9.40 1.95 5.50
C VAL A 71 -9.55 3.46 5.29
N CYS A 72 -8.63 4.28 5.80
CA CYS A 72 -8.65 5.72 5.57
C CYS A 72 -8.61 6.08 4.09
N MET A 73 -7.83 5.35 3.27
CA MET A 73 -7.76 5.59 1.82
C MET A 73 -9.09 5.34 1.10
N ILE A 74 -9.87 4.36 1.58
CA ILE A 74 -11.22 4.06 1.07
C ILE A 74 -12.20 5.14 1.52
N ILE A 75 -12.20 5.51 2.80
CA ILE A 75 -13.10 6.52 3.37
C ILE A 75 -12.89 7.89 2.71
N LEU A 76 -11.64 8.25 2.43
CA LEU A 76 -11.30 9.48 1.72
C LEU A 76 -11.64 9.44 0.22
N GLY A 77 -12.10 8.29 -0.30
CA GLY A 77 -12.44 8.11 -1.71
C GLY A 77 -11.23 8.21 -2.64
N LEU A 78 -10.02 7.97 -2.13
CA LEU A 78 -8.78 8.06 -2.89
C LEU A 78 -8.45 6.74 -3.62
N HIS A 79 -9.01 5.64 -3.15
CA HIS A 79 -8.72 4.29 -3.62
C HIS A 79 -9.96 3.40 -3.51
N TYR A 80 -10.14 2.50 -4.47
CA TYR A 80 -11.10 1.42 -4.34
C TYR A 80 -10.60 0.37 -3.35
N PRO A 81 -11.50 -0.45 -2.74
CA PRO A 81 -11.09 -1.56 -1.89
C PRO A 81 -10.10 -2.52 -2.58
N SER A 82 -10.24 -2.73 -3.89
CA SER A 82 -9.31 -3.52 -4.71
C SER A 82 -7.88 -2.95 -4.71
N ASP A 83 -7.72 -1.63 -4.75
CA ASP A 83 -6.41 -0.96 -4.73
C ASP A 83 -5.69 -1.19 -3.40
N VAL A 84 -6.46 -1.17 -2.31
CA VAL A 84 -5.96 -1.41 -0.95
C VAL A 84 -5.58 -2.88 -0.77
N ILE A 85 -6.41 -3.81 -1.26
CA ILE A 85 -6.09 -5.24 -1.22
C ILE A 85 -4.82 -5.53 -2.02
N GLY A 86 -4.72 -5.01 -3.26
CA GLY A 86 -3.54 -5.15 -4.10
C GLY A 86 -2.29 -4.55 -3.46
N GLY A 87 -2.41 -3.35 -2.85
CA GLY A 87 -1.33 -2.72 -2.11
C GLY A 87 -0.87 -3.54 -0.90
N SER A 88 -1.81 -4.16 -0.18
CA SER A 88 -1.50 -5.01 0.99
C SER A 88 -0.65 -6.22 0.59
N PHE A 89 -1.05 -6.94 -0.48
CA PHE A 89 -0.29 -8.08 -0.98
C PHE A 89 1.11 -7.67 -1.48
N LEU A 90 1.19 -6.58 -2.25
CA LEU A 90 2.48 -6.08 -2.74
C LEU A 90 3.40 -5.68 -1.58
N GLY A 91 2.85 -5.04 -0.54
CA GLY A 91 3.61 -4.64 0.63
C GLY A 91 4.18 -5.83 1.41
N ILE A 92 3.36 -6.87 1.63
CA ILE A 92 3.81 -8.11 2.28
C ILE A 92 4.91 -8.79 1.47
N PHE A 93 4.75 -8.87 0.15
CA PHE A 93 5.76 -9.42 -0.75
C PHE A 93 7.08 -8.65 -0.64
N CYS A 94 7.05 -7.32 -0.76
CA CYS A 94 8.23 -6.46 -0.65
C CYS A 94 8.92 -6.60 0.72
N GLY A 95 8.17 -6.60 1.81
CA GLY A 95 8.71 -6.76 3.16
C GLY A 95 9.40 -8.13 3.35
N THR A 96 8.75 -9.19 2.89
CA THR A 96 9.30 -10.56 2.96
C THR A 96 10.56 -10.69 2.11
N PHE A 97 10.56 -10.13 0.90
CA PHE A 97 11.72 -10.11 0.02
C PHE A 97 12.90 -9.36 0.65
N ALA A 98 12.65 -8.19 1.26
CA ALA A 98 13.67 -7.42 1.95
C ALA A 98 14.30 -8.20 3.13
N ILE A 99 13.48 -8.91 3.91
CA ILE A 99 13.96 -9.76 5.01
C ILE A 99 14.84 -10.89 4.49
N SER A 100 14.42 -11.57 3.42
CA SER A 100 15.18 -12.66 2.79
C SER A 100 16.53 -12.16 2.30
N LEU A 101 16.58 -11.01 1.62
CA LEU A 101 17.82 -10.42 1.15
C LEU A 101 18.75 -10.03 2.31
N ALA A 102 18.20 -9.47 3.39
CA ALA A 102 18.97 -9.13 4.58
C ALA A 102 19.61 -10.37 5.23
N ARG A 103 18.88 -11.50 5.28
CA ARG A 103 19.40 -12.77 5.82
C ARG A 103 20.54 -13.34 4.99
N LEU A 104 20.46 -13.25 3.66
CA LEU A 104 21.52 -13.70 2.75
C LEU A 104 22.81 -12.88 2.94
N ARG A 105 22.69 -11.60 3.30
CA ARG A 105 23.85 -10.74 3.57
C ARG A 105 24.52 -11.00 4.90
N THR A 106 23.76 -11.40 5.93
CA THR A 106 24.32 -11.72 7.25
C THR A 106 24.88 -13.13 7.37
N ALA A 107 24.64 -13.99 6.38
CA ALA A 107 25.14 -15.36 6.33
C ALA A 107 26.50 -15.50 5.62
N LYS A 108 27.02 -14.39 5.07
CA LYS A 108 28.39 -14.25 4.56
C LYS A 108 29.24 -13.53 5.59
#